data_AF-A0A948E8M8-F1
#
_entry.id   AF-A0A948E8M8-F1
#
_cell.length_a   1.000
_cell.length_b   1.000
_cell.length_c   1.000
_cell.angle_alpha   90.00
_cell.angle_beta   90.00
_cell.angle_gamma   90.00
#
_symmetry.space_group_name_H-M   'P 1'
#
loop_
_entity.id
_entity.type
_entity.pdbx_description
1 polymer ?
#
loop_
_entity_poly.entity_id
_entity_poly.type
_entity_poly.pdbx_seq_one_letter_code
_entity_poly.pdbx_strand_id
1 'polypeptide(L)' 'MTTLPPELLRHEEGEMVQLSFFLPREHMGYTKFILEGYDNLAIQTSTPGSTMVIWHTTRSRESEALALLVHLLSEFQ' A
#
# COMPACT_ATOMS: atom_id res chain seq x y z
N MET A 1 9.56 -8.28 16.04
CA MET A 1 8.09 -8.11 15.94
C MET A 1 7.85 -6.68 15.52
N THR A 2 7.72 -6.43 14.23
CA THR A 2 7.51 -5.08 13.71
C THR A 2 6.00 -4.85 13.70
N THR A 3 5.51 -4.05 14.63
CA THR A 3 4.10 -3.67 14.71
C THR A 3 3.75 -2.82 13.49
N LEU A 4 2.71 -3.24 12.75
CA LEU A 4 2.18 -2.50 11.61
C LEU A 4 1.66 -1.13 12.07
N PRO A 5 1.74 -0.09 11.22
CA PRO A 5 1.15 1.20 11.51
C PRO A 5 -0.37 1.09 11.72
N PRO A 6 -0.97 1.89 12.63
CA PRO A 6 -2.41 1.82 12.95
C PRO A 6 -3.34 2.15 11.77
N GLU A 7 -2.84 2.83 10.75
CA GLU A 7 -3.53 3.19 9.52
C GLU A 7 -3.62 2.05 8.50
N LEU A 8 -2.99 0.89 8.75
CA LEU A 8 -2.93 -0.22 7.82
C LEU A 8 -3.98 -1.31 8.14
N LEU A 9 -4.92 -1.53 7.22
CA LEU A 9 -5.85 -2.67 7.28
C LEU A 9 -5.34 -3.81 6.39
N ARG A 10 -5.38 -5.04 6.92
CA ARG A 10 -4.90 -6.27 6.26
C ARG A 10 -6.07 -7.23 6.01
N HIS A 11 -6.22 -7.69 4.77
CA HIS A 11 -7.19 -8.74 4.41
C HIS A 11 -6.50 -9.84 3.57
N GLU A 12 -6.76 -11.10 3.90
CA GLU A 12 -6.17 -12.26 3.20
C GLU A 12 -7.22 -12.89 2.27
N GLU A 13 -6.88 -13.07 0.98
CA GLU A 13 -7.71 -13.81 0.02
C GLU A 13 -6.82 -14.77 -0.79
N GLY A 14 -6.65 -16.00 -0.30
CA GLY A 14 -5.78 -17.01 -0.91
C GLY A 14 -4.30 -16.63 -0.84
N GLU A 15 -3.63 -16.55 -2.01
CA GLU A 15 -2.23 -16.14 -2.16
C GLU A 15 -2.06 -14.61 -2.14
N MET A 16 -3.16 -13.84 -2.13
CA MET A 16 -3.14 -12.38 -2.20
C MET A 16 -3.35 -11.76 -0.82
N VAL A 17 -2.57 -10.72 -0.55
CA VAL A 17 -2.64 -9.88 0.64
C VAL A 17 -3.06 -8.49 0.21
N GLN A 18 -4.13 -7.99 0.81
CA GLN A 18 -4.58 -6.62 0.63
C GLN A 18 -4.03 -5.74 1.76
N LEU A 19 -3.42 -4.62 1.37
CA LEU A 19 -2.92 -3.56 2.22
C LEU A 19 -3.75 -2.29 1.95
N SER A 20 -4.43 -1.76 2.96
CA SER A 20 -5.18 -0.51 2.84
C SER A 20 -4.61 0.56 3.76
N PHE A 21 -4.33 1.76 3.23
CA PHE A 21 -3.73 2.87 3.97
C PHE A 21 -4.20 4.23 3.45
N PHE A 22 -3.95 5.30 4.21
CA PHE A 22 -4.32 6.66 3.84
C PHE A 22 -3.09 7.48 3.44
N LEU A 23 -3.22 8.32 2.42
CA LEU A 23 -2.20 9.27 1.99
C LEU A 23 -2.76 10.68 1.79
N PRO A 24 -1.99 11.73 2.11
CA PRO A 24 -2.32 13.09 1.67
C PRO A 24 -2.45 13.15 0.14
N ARG A 25 -3.36 14.00 -0.34
CA ARG A 25 -3.74 14.06 -1.76
C ARG A 25 -2.57 14.46 -2.65
N GLU A 26 -1.70 15.31 -2.14
CA GLU A 26 -0.45 15.79 -2.75
C GLU A 26 0.55 14.65 -3.02
N HIS A 27 0.51 13.58 -2.23
CA HIS A 27 1.43 12.44 -2.36
C HIS A 27 0.83 11.25 -3.10
N MET A 28 -0.48 11.24 -3.35
CA MET A 28 -1.14 10.14 -4.06
C MET A 28 -0.50 9.83 -5.41
N GLY A 29 -0.24 10.82 -6.27
CA GLY A 29 0.31 10.57 -7.60
C GLY A 29 1.67 9.88 -7.58
N TYR A 30 2.56 10.35 -6.71
CA TYR A 30 3.91 9.80 -6.54
C TYR A 30 3.87 8.38 -5.96
N THR A 31 3.10 8.16 -4.89
CA THR A 31 3.02 6.83 -4.27
C THR A 31 2.40 5.82 -5.22
N LYS A 32 1.35 6.20 -5.96
CA LYS A 32 0.73 5.31 -6.94
C LYS A 32 1.72 4.84 -8.00
N PHE A 33 2.55 5.76 -8.51
CA PHE A 33 3.59 5.44 -9.49
C PHE A 33 4.60 4.42 -8.96
N ILE A 34 5.06 4.58 -7.71
CA ILE A 34 6.01 3.64 -7.10
C ILE A 34 5.38 2.26 -6.92
N LEU A 35 4.14 2.20 -6.44
CA LEU A 35 3.45 0.93 -6.18
C LEU A 35 3.08 0.19 -7.47
N GLU A 36 2.74 0.92 -8.55
CA GLU A 36 2.57 0.33 -9.88
C GLU A 36 3.87 -0.31 -10.38
N GLY A 37 5.01 0.37 -10.20
CA GLY A 37 6.32 -0.14 -10.60
C GLY A 37 6.80 -1.34 -9.77
N TYR A 38 6.30 -1.50 -8.54
CA TYR A 38 6.72 -2.58 -7.65
C TYR A 38 6.16 -3.95 -8.05
N ASP A 39 4.90 -4.04 -8.50
CA ASP A 39 4.26 -5.35 -8.66
C ASP A 39 3.75 -5.69 -10.09
N ASN A 40 3.70 -4.78 -11.07
CA ASN A 40 3.07 -4.99 -12.39
C ASN A 40 1.61 -5.55 -12.38
N LEU A 41 1.06 -5.85 -11.20
CA LEU A 41 -0.18 -6.57 -10.91
C LEU A 41 -1.04 -5.82 -9.87
N ALA A 42 -0.58 -4.67 -9.38
CA ALA A 42 -1.25 -3.90 -8.35
C ALA A 42 -2.47 -3.16 -8.93
N ILE A 43 -3.66 -3.71 -8.71
CA ILE A 43 -4.92 -2.99 -8.98
C ILE A 43 -5.13 -1.95 -7.88
N GLN A 44 -4.95 -0.68 -8.21
CA GLN A 44 -5.21 0.42 -7.30
C GLN A 44 -6.64 0.92 -7.45
N THR A 45 -7.50 0.66 -6.47
CA THR A 45 -8.83 1.28 -6.40
C THR A 45 -8.79 2.44 -5.42
N SER A 46 -8.65 3.66 -5.93
CA SER A 46 -9.03 4.86 -5.18
C SER A 46 -10.28 5.43 -5.82
N THR A 47 -11.40 5.46 -5.10
CA THR A 47 -12.56 6.26 -5.51
C THR A 47 -12.09 7.70 -5.79
N PRO A 48 -12.50 8.36 -6.87
CA PRO A 48 -12.10 9.74 -7.14
C PRO A 48 -12.38 10.64 -5.92
N GLY A 49 -11.34 11.34 -5.43
CA GLY A 49 -11.43 12.17 -4.21
C GLY A 49 -11.15 11.45 -2.89
N SER A 50 -10.93 10.13 -2.91
CA SER A 50 -10.51 9.35 -1.74
C SER A 50 -9.00 9.42 -1.53
N THR A 51 -8.58 9.60 -0.28
CA THR A 51 -7.19 9.46 0.19
C THR A 51 -6.84 8.03 0.57
N MET A 52 -7.81 7.11 0.56
CA MET A 52 -7.59 5.69 0.82
C MET A 52 -7.02 5.03 -0.42
N VAL A 53 -5.91 4.33 -0.25
CA VAL A 53 -5.28 3.47 -1.24
C VAL A 53 -5.45 2.03 -0.81
N ILE A 54 -5.86 1.18 -1.74
CA ILE A 54 -5.89 -0.27 -1.59
C ILE A 54 -4.83 -0.82 -2.53
N TRP A 55 -3.94 -1.63 -1.98
CA TRP A 55 -2.84 -2.26 -2.70
C TRP A 55 -2.84 -3.76 -2.44
N HIS A 56 -2.83 -4.55 -3.51
CA HIS A 56 -2.74 -6.00 -3.43
C HIS A 56 -1.34 -6.47 -3.82
N THR A 57 -0.80 -7.41 -3.04
CA THR A 57 0.45 -8.11 -3.32
C THR A 57 0.31 -9.59 -3.03
N THR A 58 1.30 -10.40 -3.38
CA THR A 58 1.33 -11.84 -3.05
C THR A 58 1.86 -12.08 -1.64
N ARG A 59 1.45 -13.18 -1.01
CA ARG A 59 1.90 -13.53 0.35
C ARG A 59 3.41 -13.68 0.47
N SER A 60 4.08 -14.17 -0.58
CA SER A 60 5.55 -14.30 -0.62
C SER A 60 6.27 -12.95 -0.63
N ARG A 61 5.60 -11.88 -1.07
CA ARG A 61 6.15 -10.51 -1.16
C ARG A 61 5.67 -9.60 -0.04
N GLU A 62 4.78 -10.07 0.84
CA GLU A 62 4.15 -9.26 1.88
C GLU A 62 5.16 -8.48 2.73
N SER A 63 6.24 -9.14 3.17
CA SER A 63 7.24 -8.49 4.04
C SER A 63 7.99 -7.34 3.34
N GLU A 64 8.32 -7.52 2.06
CA GLU A 64 8.97 -6.50 1.24
C GLU A 64 8.00 -5.35 0.92
N ALA A 65 6.74 -5.68 0.62
CA ALA A 65 5.69 -4.71 0.36
C ALA A 65 5.42 -3.82 1.58
N LEU A 66 5.35 -4.42 2.77
CA LEU A 66 5.23 -3.70 4.03
C LEU A 66 6.43 -2.78 4.29
N ALA A 67 7.65 -3.25 4.03
CA ALA A 67 8.86 -2.44 4.19
C ALA A 67 8.86 -1.22 3.26
N LEU A 68 8.45 -1.39 2.00
CA LEU A 68 8.27 -0.30 1.06
C LEU A 68 7.21 0.68 1.54
N LEU A 69 6.06 0.18 2.01
CA LEU A 69 4.99 1.04 2.48
C LEU A 69 5.41 1.87 3.70
N VAL A 70 6.10 1.27 4.67
CA VAL A 70 6.63 1.98 5.83
C VAL A 70 7.62 3.07 5.41
N HIS A 71 8.52 2.75 4.46
CA HIS A 71 9.45 3.73 3.93
C HIS A 71 8.73 4.92 3.28
N LEU A 72 7.77 4.65 2.39
CA LEU A 72 6.97 5.69 1.74
C LEU A 72 6.22 6.57 2.74
N LEU A 73 5.53 5.95 3.70
CA LEU A 73 4.78 6.70 4.72
C LEU A 73 5.69 7.55 5.61
N SER A 74 6.92 7.11 5.87
CA SER A 74 7.91 7.91 6.62
C SER A 74 8.41 9.14 5.87
N GLU A 75 8.34 9.15 4.54
CA GLU A 75 8.71 10.33 3.73
C GLU A 75 7.64 11.44 3.77
N PHE A 76 6.43 11.12 4.25
CA PHE A 76 5.29 12.03 4.30
C PHE A 76 4.97 12.56 5.71
N GLN A 77 5.75 12.17 6.72
CA GLN A 77 5.67 12.67 8.11
C GLN A 77 6.58 13.88 8.32
#